data_AF-A0A2I3SU41-F1
#
_entry.id   AF-A0A2I3SU41-F1
#
_cell.length_a   1.000
_cell.length_b   1.000
_cell.length_c   1.000
_cell.angle_alpha   90.00
_cell.angle_beta   90.00
_cell.angle_gamma   90.00
#
_symmetry.space_group_name_H-M   'P 1'
#
loop_
_entity.id
_entity.type
_entity.pdbx_description
1 polymer ?
#
loop_
_entity_poly.entity_id
_entity_poly.type
_entity_poly.pdbx_seq_one_letter_code
_entity_poly.pdbx_strand_id
1 'polypeptide(L)'
;LSLLECPAWLWLLLSLLSLPLGLPVLGAPPRLICDSRVLERYLLEAKEAENITTGCAEHCSLNENITVPDTKVNFYAWKRMEVRQQAVEVWQGLALLSEAVLRGQALLVNSSQPWEPLQLHVDKAVSGLRSLTTLLRALGAQKEAISPPDAASAAPLRTITADTFRKLFRVYSNFLRGKLKLYTGEACRTGDR
;
A
#
# COMPACT_ATOMS: atom_id res chain seq x y z
N LEU A 1 24.85 60.12 12.83
CA LEU A 1 24.13 58.95 12.27
C LEU A 1 24.92 58.46 11.07
N SER A 2 25.67 57.37 11.21
CA SER A 2 26.41 56.76 10.09
C SER A 2 25.58 55.59 9.57
N LEU A 3 25.03 55.74 8.36
CA LEU A 3 24.32 54.67 7.65
C LEU A 3 25.36 53.66 7.16
N LEU A 4 25.23 52.44 7.67
CA LEU A 4 26.07 51.29 7.35
C LEU A 4 25.87 50.91 5.88
N GLU A 5 26.87 51.15 5.03
CA GLU A 5 26.89 50.69 3.64
C GLU A 5 26.99 49.16 3.61
N CYS A 6 25.86 48.50 3.32
CA CYS A 6 25.83 47.06 3.07
C CYS A 6 26.46 46.76 1.71
N PRO A 7 27.49 45.91 1.65
CA PRO A 7 28.29 45.79 0.44
C PRO A 7 27.64 44.84 -0.60
N ALA A 8 27.66 45.25 -1.87
CA ALA A 8 26.85 44.69 -2.98
C ALA A 8 27.02 43.17 -3.24
N TRP A 9 28.16 42.59 -2.88
CA TRP A 9 28.43 41.15 -2.94
C TRP A 9 27.48 40.31 -2.08
N LEU A 10 26.95 40.87 -0.98
CA LEU A 10 25.98 40.18 -0.12
C LEU A 10 24.65 39.95 -0.87
N TRP A 11 24.23 40.91 -1.69
CA TRP A 11 23.01 40.81 -2.51
C TRP A 11 23.16 39.84 -3.68
N LEU A 12 24.35 39.75 -4.26
CA LEU A 12 24.68 38.75 -5.29
C LEU A 12 24.65 37.33 -4.73
N LEU A 13 25.21 37.12 -3.54
CA LEU A 13 25.17 35.82 -2.85
C LEU A 13 23.74 35.41 -2.49
N LEU A 14 22.93 36.36 -2.01
CA LEU A 14 21.52 36.10 -1.70
C LEU A 14 20.73 35.75 -2.96
N SER A 15 21.00 36.42 -4.09
CA SER A 15 20.35 36.13 -5.38
C SER A 15 20.74 34.76 -5.94
N LEU A 16 22.01 34.32 -5.80
CA LEU A 16 22.41 32.97 -6.18
C LEU A 16 21.77 31.90 -5.29
N LEU A 17 21.59 32.17 -3.99
CA LEU A 17 20.90 31.27 -3.06
C LEU A 17 19.38 31.20 -3.33
N SER A 18 18.83 32.25 -3.97
CA SER A 18 17.42 32.36 -4.33
C SER A 18 17.09 31.72 -5.67
N LEU A 19 18.10 31.29 -6.44
CA LEU A 19 17.91 30.63 -7.71
C LEU A 19 17.38 29.22 -7.43
N PRO A 20 16.11 28.90 -7.72
CA PRO A 20 15.65 27.55 -7.54
C PRO A 20 16.45 26.71 -8.52
N LEU A 21 17.25 25.77 -8.02
CA LEU A 21 17.66 24.59 -8.79
C LEU A 21 16.40 23.73 -9.02
N GLY A 22 15.43 24.31 -9.71
CA GLY A 22 14.28 23.64 -10.25
C GLY A 22 14.76 22.86 -11.46
N LEU A 23 15.43 21.73 -11.19
CA LEU A 23 15.37 20.62 -12.13
C LEU A 23 13.88 20.38 -12.36
N PRO A 24 13.38 20.47 -13.61
CA PRO A 24 12.05 19.94 -13.89
C PRO A 24 12.14 18.48 -13.46
N VAL A 25 11.39 18.13 -12.41
CA VAL A 25 11.19 16.74 -12.03
C VAL A 25 10.72 16.07 -13.32
N LEU A 26 11.62 15.32 -13.94
CA LEU A 26 11.35 14.44 -15.05
C LEU A 26 10.03 13.76 -14.73
N GLY A 27 9.07 13.84 -15.65
CA GLY A 27 7.67 13.48 -15.44
C GLY A 27 7.52 12.24 -14.57
N ALA A 28 6.53 12.29 -13.68
CA ALA A 28 6.21 11.24 -12.71
C ALA A 28 6.56 9.85 -13.28
N PRO A 29 7.30 9.01 -12.53
CA PRO A 29 7.73 7.71 -13.02
C PRO A 29 6.53 7.01 -13.65
N PRO A 30 6.71 6.27 -14.76
CA PRO A 30 5.61 5.60 -15.45
C PRO A 30 4.76 4.92 -14.39
N ARG A 31 3.43 5.06 -14.46
CA ARG A 31 2.50 4.41 -13.53
C ARG A 31 2.65 2.90 -13.72
N LEU A 32 3.73 2.31 -13.20
CA LEU A 32 4.18 0.94 -13.46
C LEU A 32 3.11 -0.05 -13.06
N ILE A 33 2.32 0.30 -12.04
CA ILE A 33 1.18 -0.50 -11.58
C ILE A 33 0.03 -0.57 -12.61
N CYS A 34 -0.01 0.33 -13.60
CA CYS A 34 -0.96 0.29 -14.71
C CYS A 34 -0.55 -0.70 -15.79
N ASP A 35 0.71 -1.15 -15.84
CA ASP A 35 1.05 -2.35 -16.60
C ASP A 35 0.46 -3.56 -15.87
N SER A 36 -0.46 -4.25 -16.53
CA SER A 36 -1.17 -5.40 -15.97
C SER A 36 -0.22 -6.49 -15.48
N ARG A 37 0.94 -6.66 -16.12
CA ARG A 37 1.95 -7.68 -15.77
C ARG A 37 2.57 -7.43 -14.41
N VAL A 38 2.75 -6.15 -14.05
CA VAL A 38 3.34 -5.74 -12.77
C VAL A 38 2.41 -6.14 -11.64
N LEU A 39 1.12 -5.77 -11.73
CA LEU A 39 0.14 -6.14 -10.71
C LEU A 39 -0.14 -7.65 -10.69
N GLU A 40 -0.21 -8.28 -11.86
CA GLU A 40 -0.49 -9.71 -12.01
C GLU A 40 0.55 -10.58 -11.31
N ARG A 41 1.83 -10.20 -11.34
CA ARG A 41 2.88 -10.88 -10.59
C ARG A 41 2.53 -10.99 -9.10
N TYR A 42 2.13 -9.89 -8.45
CA TYR A 42 1.77 -9.90 -7.03
C TYR A 42 0.49 -10.70 -6.76
N LEU A 43 -0.47 -10.69 -7.69
CA LEU A 43 -1.69 -11.50 -7.58
C LEU A 43 -1.37 -13.00 -7.61
N LEU A 44 -0.46 -13.42 -8.49
CA LEU A 44 -0.02 -14.81 -8.58
C LEU A 44 0.78 -15.22 -7.35
N GLU A 45 1.71 -14.37 -6.88
CA GLU A 45 2.49 -14.61 -5.65
C GLU A 45 1.57 -14.74 -4.41
N ALA A 46 0.52 -13.91 -4.32
CA ALA A 46 -0.44 -13.97 -3.23
C ALA A 46 -1.34 -15.21 -3.27
N LYS A 47 -1.79 -15.61 -4.48
CA LYS A 47 -2.55 -16.84 -4.68
C LYS A 47 -1.71 -18.07 -4.32
N GLU A 48 -0.43 -18.08 -4.69
CA GLU A 48 0.47 -19.17 -4.34
C GLU A 48 0.67 -19.26 -2.83
N ALA A 49 0.88 -18.13 -2.15
CA ALA A 49 0.98 -18.11 -0.69
C ALA A 49 -0.30 -18.63 -0.01
N GLU A 50 -1.49 -18.25 -0.50
CA GLU A 50 -2.78 -18.79 -0.04
C GLU A 50 -2.82 -20.33 -0.23
N ASN A 51 -2.45 -20.84 -1.41
CA ASN A 51 -2.46 -22.27 -1.70
C ASN A 51 -1.54 -23.07 -0.77
N ILE A 52 -0.32 -22.59 -0.55
CA ILE A 52 0.67 -23.26 0.29
C ILE A 52 0.13 -23.40 1.72
N THR A 53 -0.52 -22.38 2.27
CA THR A 53 -1.12 -22.47 3.62
C THR A 53 -2.30 -23.44 3.77
N THR A 54 -2.81 -24.03 2.68
CA THR A 54 -3.80 -25.11 2.77
C THR A 54 -3.20 -26.37 3.38
N GLY A 55 -1.92 -26.68 3.08
CA GLY A 55 -1.22 -27.90 3.49
C GLY A 55 -0.61 -27.87 4.90
N CYS A 56 -0.70 -26.74 5.60
CA CYS A 56 0.04 -26.47 6.83
C CYS A 56 -0.64 -26.94 8.14
N ALA A 57 -1.89 -27.43 8.08
CA ALA A 57 -2.66 -27.90 9.23
C ALA A 57 -2.49 -27.00 10.49
N GLU A 58 -2.11 -27.57 11.64
CA GLU A 58 -1.91 -26.86 12.92
C GLU A 58 -0.62 -26.03 12.97
N HIS A 59 0.35 -26.27 12.08
CA HIS A 59 1.62 -25.54 12.03
C HIS A 59 1.49 -24.10 11.54
N CYS A 60 0.29 -23.69 11.11
CA CYS A 60 -0.02 -22.34 10.63
C CYS A 60 -0.84 -21.50 11.62
N SER A 61 -0.91 -21.90 12.88
CA SER A 61 -1.46 -21.06 13.94
C SER A 61 -0.60 -19.80 14.15
N LEU A 62 -1.24 -18.63 14.28
CA LEU A 62 -0.58 -17.40 14.69
C LEU A 62 -0.48 -17.30 16.22
N ASN A 63 -1.22 -18.12 16.98
CA ASN A 63 -1.34 -18.08 18.44
C ASN A 63 -1.84 -16.75 19.04
N GLU A 64 -2.15 -15.77 18.20
CA GLU A 64 -2.80 -14.51 18.54
C GLU A 64 -3.77 -14.07 17.43
N ASN A 65 -4.68 -13.16 17.76
CA ASN A 65 -5.60 -12.56 16.81
C ASN A 65 -4.99 -11.29 16.21
N ILE A 66 -4.57 -11.38 14.95
CA ILE A 66 -4.06 -10.23 14.20
C ILE A 66 -5.21 -9.52 13.50
N THR A 67 -5.32 -8.20 13.67
CA THR A 67 -6.29 -7.37 12.93
C THR A 67 -5.87 -7.23 11.47
N VAL A 68 -6.80 -7.48 10.55
CA VAL A 68 -6.60 -7.42 9.10
C VAL A 68 -7.77 -6.67 8.42
N PRO A 69 -7.58 -6.08 7.22
CA PRO A 69 -8.67 -5.36 6.55
C PRO A 69 -9.78 -6.29 6.08
N ASP A 70 -11.03 -5.79 6.08
CA ASP A 70 -12.12 -6.45 5.38
C ASP A 70 -11.93 -6.33 3.86
N THR A 71 -11.92 -7.48 3.21
CA THR A 71 -11.66 -7.63 1.77
C THR A 71 -12.94 -7.76 0.95
N LYS A 72 -14.11 -7.82 1.59
CA LYS A 72 -15.39 -7.88 0.90
C LYS A 72 -15.58 -6.64 0.04
N VAL A 73 -16.04 -6.86 -1.18
CA VAL A 73 -16.39 -5.81 -2.13
C VAL A 73 -17.83 -6.01 -2.57
N ASN A 74 -18.67 -5.01 -2.33
CA ASN A 74 -19.97 -4.92 -2.99
C ASN A 74 -19.76 -4.20 -4.33
N PHE A 75 -19.78 -4.92 -5.45
CA PHE A 75 -19.49 -4.36 -6.77
C PHE A 75 -20.45 -3.22 -7.16
N TYR A 76 -21.73 -3.30 -6.76
CA TYR A 76 -22.70 -2.25 -7.04
C TYR A 76 -22.37 -0.97 -6.29
N ALA A 77 -22.06 -1.07 -5.00
CA ALA A 77 -21.66 0.09 -4.19
C ALA A 77 -20.29 0.63 -4.63
N TRP A 78 -19.33 -0.25 -4.91
CA TRP A 78 -17.98 0.11 -5.33
C TRP A 78 -17.97 0.93 -6.62
N LYS A 79 -18.72 0.51 -7.64
CA LYS A 79 -18.81 1.22 -8.93
C LYS A 79 -19.40 2.63 -8.80
N ARG A 80 -20.25 2.86 -7.78
CA ARG A 80 -20.88 4.16 -7.51
C ARG A 80 -20.08 5.02 -6.53
N MET A 81 -19.05 4.46 -5.91
CA MET A 81 -18.19 5.14 -4.95
C MET A 81 -17.22 6.05 -5.70
N GLU A 82 -16.95 7.23 -5.13
CA GLU A 82 -15.94 8.14 -5.66
C GLU A 82 -14.55 7.49 -5.67
N VAL A 83 -13.75 7.78 -6.71
CA VAL A 83 -12.39 7.23 -6.86
C VAL A 83 -11.51 7.61 -5.66
N ARG A 84 -11.67 8.82 -5.12
CA ARG A 84 -10.98 9.25 -3.89
C ARG A 84 -11.31 8.33 -2.70
N GLN A 85 -12.58 7.97 -2.52
CA GLN A 85 -13.00 7.09 -1.44
C GLN A 85 -12.49 5.65 -1.66
N GLN A 86 -12.46 5.16 -2.90
CA GLN A 86 -11.81 3.89 -3.24
C GLN A 86 -10.31 3.91 -2.87
N ALA A 87 -9.63 5.03 -3.15
CA ALA A 87 -8.23 5.23 -2.79
C ALA A 87 -8.00 5.19 -1.28
N VAL A 88 -8.86 5.84 -0.50
CA VAL A 88 -8.84 5.79 0.98
C VAL A 88 -8.95 4.35 1.47
N GLU A 89 -9.96 3.60 0.99
CA GLU A 89 -10.16 2.20 1.40
C GLU A 89 -8.95 1.31 1.05
N VAL A 90 -8.38 1.48 -0.14
CA VAL A 90 -7.23 0.68 -0.59
C VAL A 90 -5.95 1.09 0.16
N TRP A 91 -5.71 2.38 0.36
CA TRP A 91 -4.51 2.86 1.03
C TRP A 91 -4.48 2.43 2.51
N GLN A 92 -5.58 2.67 3.24
CA GLN A 92 -5.71 2.26 4.65
C GLN A 92 -5.69 0.73 4.78
N GLY A 93 -6.39 0.02 3.88
CA GLY A 93 -6.39 -1.44 3.87
C GLY A 93 -5.00 -2.03 3.63
N LEU A 94 -4.23 -1.49 2.69
CA LEU A 94 -2.87 -1.95 2.40
C LEU A 94 -1.92 -1.67 3.57
N ALA A 95 -2.05 -0.52 4.22
CA ALA A 95 -1.27 -0.18 5.41
C ALA A 95 -1.52 -1.19 6.55
N LEU A 96 -2.80 -1.46 6.86
CA LEU A 96 -3.17 -2.43 7.90
C LEU A 96 -2.70 -3.85 7.53
N LEU A 97 -2.81 -4.24 6.26
CA LEU A 97 -2.35 -5.54 5.78
C LEU A 97 -0.82 -5.68 5.88
N SER A 98 -0.08 -4.61 5.60
CA SER A 98 1.39 -4.57 5.76
C SER A 98 1.79 -4.79 7.20
N GLU A 99 1.11 -4.12 8.14
CA GLU A 99 1.34 -4.32 9.57
C GLU A 99 1.02 -5.76 9.99
N ALA A 100 -0.13 -6.30 9.54
CA ALA A 100 -0.53 -7.67 9.86
C ALA A 100 0.47 -8.72 9.38
N VAL A 101 1.00 -8.58 8.16
CA VAL A 101 2.01 -9.50 7.62
C VAL A 101 3.35 -9.38 8.36
N LEU A 102 3.75 -8.16 8.75
CA LEU A 102 4.95 -7.96 9.58
C LEU A 102 4.79 -8.58 10.98
N ARG A 103 3.63 -8.45 11.61
CA ARG A 103 3.31 -9.13 12.87
C ARG A 103 3.36 -10.66 12.71
N GLY A 104 2.74 -11.18 11.65
CA GLY A 104 2.82 -12.59 11.29
C GLY A 104 4.26 -13.07 11.11
N GLN A 105 5.10 -12.30 10.42
CA GLN A 105 6.53 -12.62 10.26
C GLN A 105 7.23 -12.71 11.61
N ALA A 106 7.01 -11.75 12.52
CA ALA A 106 7.62 -11.77 13.85
C ALA A 106 7.21 -13.02 14.65
N LEU A 107 5.95 -13.42 14.59
CA LEU A 107 5.46 -14.64 15.24
C LEU A 107 6.07 -15.90 14.63
N LEU A 108 6.23 -15.94 13.30
CA LEU A 108 6.84 -17.08 12.61
C LEU A 108 8.31 -17.25 13.02
N VAL A 109 9.07 -16.15 13.07
CA VAL A 109 10.48 -16.16 13.47
C VAL A 109 10.66 -16.61 14.92
N ASN A 110 9.70 -16.28 15.79
CA ASN A 110 9.72 -16.67 17.20
C ASN A 110 9.10 -18.05 17.47
N SER A 111 8.62 -18.76 16.44
CA SER A 111 8.02 -20.08 16.60
C SER A 111 9.09 -21.16 16.81
N SER A 112 8.84 -22.09 17.72
CA SER A 112 9.68 -23.27 17.94
C SER A 112 9.55 -24.34 16.84
N GLN A 113 8.52 -24.25 16.00
CA GLN A 113 8.30 -25.12 14.83
C GLN A 113 7.95 -24.29 13.59
N PRO A 114 8.93 -23.60 12.98
CA PRO A 114 8.68 -22.85 11.77
C PRO A 114 8.42 -23.82 10.61
N TRP A 115 7.31 -23.63 9.90
CA TRP A 115 7.05 -24.35 8.66
C TRP A 115 7.84 -23.69 7.52
N GLU A 116 8.94 -24.31 7.08
CA GLU A 116 9.90 -23.71 6.14
C GLU A 116 9.27 -23.16 4.84
N PRO A 117 8.29 -23.83 4.19
CA PRO A 117 7.63 -23.26 3.02
C PRO A 117 6.94 -21.93 3.31
N LEU A 118 6.44 -21.73 4.52
CA LEU A 118 5.73 -20.51 4.92
C LEU A 118 6.64 -19.28 4.92
N GLN A 119 7.87 -19.45 5.39
CA GLN A 119 8.81 -18.34 5.60
C GLN A 119 9.11 -17.62 4.28
N LEU A 120 9.38 -18.38 3.22
CA LEU A 120 9.58 -17.83 1.88
C LEU A 120 8.39 -16.98 1.41
N HIS A 121 7.16 -17.45 1.65
CA HIS A 121 5.95 -16.73 1.24
C HIS A 121 5.67 -15.49 2.10
N VAL A 122 6.01 -15.53 3.40
CA VAL A 122 5.94 -14.36 4.27
C VAL A 122 6.93 -13.29 3.82
N ASP A 123 8.18 -13.65 3.54
CA ASP A 123 9.21 -12.71 3.09
C ASP A 123 8.84 -12.07 1.74
N LYS A 124 8.31 -12.88 0.81
CA LYS A 124 7.74 -12.38 -0.45
C LYS A 124 6.58 -11.42 -0.21
N ALA A 125 5.65 -11.74 0.70
CA ALA A 125 4.52 -10.86 1.01
C ALA A 125 4.98 -9.53 1.63
N VAL A 126 5.95 -9.54 2.55
CA VAL A 126 6.54 -8.32 3.12
C VAL A 126 7.16 -7.45 2.02
N SER A 127 7.98 -8.06 1.14
CA SER A 127 8.61 -7.36 0.02
C SER A 127 7.59 -6.83 -0.99
N GLY A 128 6.58 -7.64 -1.31
CA GLY A 128 5.51 -7.31 -2.25
C GLY A 128 4.63 -6.17 -1.74
N LEU A 129 4.22 -6.20 -0.47
CA LEU A 129 3.42 -5.13 0.14
C LEU A 129 4.18 -3.81 0.21
N ARG A 130 5.50 -3.84 0.49
CA ARG A 130 6.35 -2.66 0.41
C ARG A 130 6.39 -2.08 -1.00
N SER A 131 6.56 -2.94 -2.00
CA SER A 131 6.59 -2.54 -3.42
C SER A 131 5.25 -1.97 -3.86
N LEU A 132 4.14 -2.63 -3.54
CA LEU A 132 2.78 -2.17 -3.82
C LEU A 132 2.47 -0.84 -3.14
N THR A 133 2.96 -0.61 -1.92
CA THR A 133 2.81 0.68 -1.22
C THR A 133 3.47 1.81 -2.01
N THR A 134 4.70 1.59 -2.49
CA THR A 134 5.41 2.57 -3.32
C THR A 134 4.69 2.81 -4.66
N LEU A 135 4.22 1.73 -5.30
CA LEU A 135 3.47 1.80 -6.56
C LEU A 135 2.13 2.56 -6.42
N LEU A 136 1.36 2.29 -5.37
CA LEU A 136 0.12 3.02 -5.09
C LEU A 136 0.36 4.48 -4.72
N ARG A 137 1.44 4.77 -4.01
CA ARG A 137 1.85 6.15 -3.73
C ARG A 137 2.12 6.91 -5.03
N ALA A 138 2.86 6.31 -5.96
CA ALA A 138 3.13 6.89 -7.27
C ALA A 138 1.86 7.06 -8.12
N LEU A 139 0.87 6.18 -7.94
CA LEU A 139 -0.45 6.29 -8.59
C LEU A 139 -1.32 7.44 -8.01
N GLY A 140 -0.96 7.98 -6.84
CA GLY A 140 -1.67 9.08 -6.20
C GLY A 140 -2.60 8.66 -5.04
N ALA A 141 -2.68 7.36 -4.73
CA ALA A 141 -3.60 6.83 -3.71
C ALA A 141 -3.38 7.46 -2.32
N GLN A 142 -2.13 7.70 -1.94
CA GLN A 142 -1.80 8.36 -0.67
C GLN A 142 -2.29 9.81 -0.63
N LYS A 143 -2.13 10.55 -1.72
CA LYS A 143 -2.54 11.95 -1.81
C LYS A 143 -4.05 12.07 -1.70
N GLU A 144 -4.78 11.19 -2.39
CA GLU A 144 -6.23 11.08 -2.30
C GLU A 144 -6.69 10.69 -0.89
N ALA A 145 -5.97 9.78 -0.23
CA ALA A 145 -6.30 9.33 1.12
C ALA A 145 -6.00 10.35 2.24
N ILE A 146 -5.01 11.23 2.06
CA ILE A 146 -4.62 12.25 3.06
C ILE A 146 -5.37 13.58 2.85
N SER A 147 -5.93 13.80 1.65
CA SER A 147 -6.74 15.00 1.41
C SER A 147 -7.91 15.07 2.40
N PRO A 148 -8.15 16.22 3.06
CA PRO A 148 -9.16 16.31 4.09
C PRO A 148 -10.51 15.85 3.52
N PRO A 149 -11.18 14.88 4.17
CA PRO A 149 -12.51 14.51 3.76
C PRO A 149 -13.43 15.72 3.96
N ASP A 150 -14.35 15.95 3.03
CA ASP A 150 -15.53 16.74 3.37
C ASP A 150 -16.15 16.10 4.61
N ALA A 151 -16.39 16.90 5.64
CA ALA A 151 -16.46 16.52 7.05
C ALA A 151 -17.57 15.51 7.46
N ALA A 152 -18.18 14.78 6.53
CA ALA A 152 -19.39 14.00 6.74
C ALA A 152 -19.34 12.51 6.32
N SER A 153 -18.28 11.97 5.69
CA SER A 153 -18.46 10.67 4.98
C SER A 153 -17.37 9.58 5.11
N ALA A 154 -16.26 9.79 5.83
CA ALA A 154 -15.26 8.74 5.97
C ALA A 154 -15.71 7.66 6.98
N ALA A 155 -16.51 6.69 6.51
CA ALA A 155 -16.82 5.50 7.29
C ALA A 155 -15.51 4.79 7.70
N PRO A 156 -15.36 4.36 8.97
CA PRO A 156 -14.16 3.68 9.43
C PRO A 156 -13.84 2.44 8.57
N LEU A 157 -12.55 2.20 8.32
CA LEU A 157 -12.09 0.97 7.68
C LEU A 157 -12.65 -0.24 8.44
N ARG A 158 -13.42 -1.08 7.73
CA ARG A 158 -13.89 -2.34 8.31
C ARG A 158 -12.73 -3.31 8.45
N THR A 159 -12.64 -3.92 9.62
CA THR A 159 -11.57 -4.87 9.97
C THR A 159 -12.15 -6.20 10.41
N ILE A 160 -11.35 -7.25 10.28
CA ILE A 160 -11.62 -8.59 10.80
C ILE A 160 -10.34 -9.09 11.50
N THR A 161 -10.41 -10.24 12.17
CA THR A 161 -9.23 -10.85 12.79
C THR A 161 -8.77 -12.09 12.04
N ALA A 162 -7.47 -12.34 12.03
CA ALA A 162 -6.85 -13.58 11.54
C ALA A 162 -6.04 -14.23 12.67
N ASP A 163 -6.35 -15.50 12.92
CA ASP A 163 -5.76 -16.37 13.95
C ASP A 163 -4.79 -17.42 13.35
N THR A 164 -4.76 -17.51 12.02
CA THR A 164 -3.94 -18.46 11.27
C THR A 164 -3.32 -17.79 10.05
N PHE A 165 -2.14 -18.24 9.65
CA PHE A 165 -1.51 -17.83 8.39
C PHE A 165 -2.39 -18.13 7.19
N ARG A 166 -3.16 -19.22 7.22
CA ARG A 166 -4.16 -19.53 6.19
C ARG A 166 -5.17 -18.41 6.01
N LYS A 167 -5.72 -17.89 7.12
CA LYS A 167 -6.67 -16.78 7.07
C LYS A 167 -5.98 -15.48 6.65
N LEU A 168 -4.77 -15.22 7.14
CA LEU A 168 -3.97 -14.04 6.76
C LEU A 168 -3.66 -14.02 5.25
N PHE A 169 -3.14 -15.11 4.68
CA PHE A 169 -2.80 -15.19 3.26
C PHE A 169 -4.05 -15.21 2.37
N ARG A 170 -5.16 -15.80 2.82
CA ARG A 170 -6.46 -15.65 2.15
C ARG A 170 -6.91 -14.19 2.11
N VAL A 171 -6.72 -13.43 3.19
CA VAL A 171 -7.02 -12.00 3.23
C VAL A 171 -6.07 -11.23 2.31
N TYR A 172 -4.77 -11.53 2.31
CA TYR A 172 -3.80 -10.94 1.39
C TYR A 172 -4.19 -11.15 -0.08
N SER A 173 -4.45 -12.39 -0.49
CA SER A 173 -4.91 -12.76 -1.83
C SER A 173 -6.22 -12.06 -2.21
N ASN A 174 -7.22 -12.08 -1.33
CA ASN A 174 -8.51 -11.41 -1.54
C ASN A 174 -8.38 -9.89 -1.69
N PHE A 175 -7.55 -9.25 -0.86
CA PHE A 175 -7.35 -7.82 -0.89
C PHE A 175 -6.75 -7.38 -2.23
N LEU A 176 -5.69 -8.07 -2.67
CA LEU A 176 -5.03 -7.76 -3.94
C LEU A 176 -5.95 -7.99 -5.13
N ARG A 177 -6.62 -9.16 -5.22
CA ARG A 177 -7.48 -9.51 -6.36
C ARG A 177 -8.81 -8.73 -6.38
N GLY A 178 -9.24 -8.23 -5.23
CA GLY A 178 -10.46 -7.44 -5.05
C GLY A 178 -10.18 -5.94 -5.12
N LYS A 179 -10.24 -5.28 -3.96
CA LYS A 179 -10.20 -3.81 -3.84
C LYS A 179 -9.02 -3.18 -4.57
N LEU A 180 -7.81 -3.71 -4.40
CA LEU A 180 -6.62 -3.13 -5.01
C LEU A 180 -6.66 -3.21 -6.53
N LYS A 181 -6.95 -4.38 -7.11
CA LYS A 181 -7.08 -4.54 -8.57
C LYS A 181 -8.18 -3.67 -9.15
N LEU A 182 -9.33 -3.56 -8.46
CA LEU A 182 -10.44 -2.73 -8.91
C LEU A 182 -10.07 -1.24 -8.92
N TYR A 183 -9.47 -0.74 -7.84
CA TYR A 183 -9.03 0.65 -7.75
C TYR A 183 -7.96 0.97 -8.79
N THR A 184 -6.90 0.15 -8.89
CA THR A 184 -5.84 0.36 -9.89
C THR A 184 -6.42 0.39 -11.30
N GLY A 185 -7.34 -0.52 -11.62
CA GLY A 185 -8.01 -0.52 -12.93
C GLY A 185 -8.79 0.77 -13.23
N GLU A 186 -9.42 1.37 -12.23
CA GLU A 186 -10.13 2.65 -12.39
C GLU A 186 -9.16 3.84 -12.49
N ALA A 187 -8.25 3.96 -11.53
CA ALA A 187 -7.29 5.06 -11.43
C ALA A 187 -6.35 5.14 -12.65
N CYS A 188 -6.01 3.99 -13.24
CA CYS A 188 -5.21 3.95 -14.47
C CYS A 188 -6.00 4.46 -15.69
N ARG A 189 -7.30 4.19 -15.80
CA ARG A 189 -8.14 4.73 -16.90
C ARG A 189 -8.36 6.24 -16.79
N THR A 190 -8.42 6.78 -15.58
CA THR A 190 -8.58 8.23 -15.37
C THR A 190 -7.29 9.01 -15.66
N GLY A 191 -6.12 8.37 -15.58
CA GLY A 191 -4.83 9.01 -15.87
C GLY A 191 -4.55 9.24 -17.37
N ASP A 192 -5.23 8.50 -18.25
CA ASP A 192 -5.09 8.59 -19.71
C ASP A 192 -6.02 9.66 -20.33
N ARG A 193 -6.81 10.36 -19.51
CA ARG A 193 -7.86 11.29 -19.95
C ARG A 193 -7.62 12.70 -19.43
#